data_AF-A0A3N5MC50-F1
#
_entry.id   AF-A0A3N5MC50-F1
#
_cell.length_a   1.000
_cell.length_b   1.000
_cell.length_c   1.000
_cell.angle_alpha   90.00
_cell.angle_beta   90.00
_cell.angle_gamma   90.00
#
_symmetry.space_group_name_H-M   'P 1'
#
loop_
_entity.id
_entity.type
_entity.pdbx_description
1 polymer ?
#
loop_
_entity_poly.entity_id
_entity_poly.type
_entity_poly.pdbx_seq_one_letter_code
_entity_poly.pdbx_strand_id
1 'polypeptide(L)' 'MRTEEEVLGQLLSFARDCDMVRAVVFNGSRVNPNVSKDRFCDYDVIYVVTDP' A
#
# COMPACT_ATOMS: atom_id res chain seq x y z
N MET A 1 -0.74 10.61 -14.27
CA MET A 1 -0.06 10.01 -13.11
C MET A 1 -1.12 9.87 -12.04
N ARG A 2 -1.22 8.73 -11.35
CA ARG A 2 -2.24 8.52 -10.31
C ARG A 2 -1.93 9.34 -9.07
N THR A 3 -2.95 9.82 -8.38
CA THR A 3 -2.86 10.43 -7.04
C THR A 3 -2.58 9.35 -5.99
N GLU A 4 -2.12 9.77 -4.80
CA GLU A 4 -1.95 8.85 -3.67
C GLU A 4 -3.27 8.20 -3.26
N GLU A 5 -4.37 8.94 -3.31
CA GLU A 5 -5.71 8.43 -3.04
C GLU A 5 -6.16 7.37 -4.06
N GLU A 6 -5.89 7.58 -5.35
CA GLU A 6 -6.17 6.57 -6.39
C GLU A 6 -5.35 5.29 -6.18
N VAL A 7 -4.07 5.41 -5.85
CA VAL A 7 -3.20 4.24 -5.60
C VAL A 7 -3.66 3.49 -4.34
N LEU A 8 -3.91 4.20 -3.23
CA LEU A 8 -4.40 3.58 -2.00
C LEU A 8 -5.78 2.93 -2.21
N GLY A 9 -6.66 3.56 -2.99
CA GLY A 9 -7.96 3.00 -3.36
C GLY A 9 -7.82 1.68 -4.11
N GLN A 10 -6.87 1.58 -5.06
CA GLN A 10 -6.59 0.34 -5.79
C GLN A 10 -6.06 -0.77 -4.89
N LEU A 11 -5.12 -0.46 -4.00
CA LEU A 11 -4.56 -1.41 -3.04
C LEU A 11 -5.64 -1.93 -2.06
N LEU A 12 -6.49 -1.04 -1.56
CA LEU A 12 -7.59 -1.41 -0.67
C LEU A 12 -8.68 -2.22 -1.39
N SER A 13 -8.99 -1.92 -2.66
CA SER A 13 -9.94 -2.72 -3.46
C SER A 13 -9.42 -4.14 -3.61
N PHE A 14 -8.16 -4.30 -4.06
CA PHE A 14 -7.54 -5.61 -4.18
C PHE A 14 -7.55 -6.39 -2.87
N ALA A 15 -7.21 -5.75 -1.74
CA ALA A 15 -7.25 -6.37 -0.43
C ALA A 15 -8.63 -6.90 -0.04
N ARG A 16 -9.70 -6.17 -0.42
CA ARG A 16 -11.10 -6.54 -0.11
C ARG A 16 -11.63 -7.64 -1.04
N ASP A 17 -11.17 -7.64 -2.29
CA ASP A 17 -11.62 -8.59 -3.31
C ASP A 17 -10.89 -9.95 -3.22
N CYS A 18 -9.84 -10.05 -2.39
CA CYS A 18 -9.05 -11.26 -2.21
C CYS A 18 -9.31 -11.91 -0.85
N ASP A 19 -10.06 -13.02 -0.83
CA ASP A 19 -10.44 -13.75 0.39
C ASP A 19 -9.26 -14.26 1.25
N MET A 20 -8.07 -14.40 0.63
CA MET A 20 -6.85 -14.81 1.32
C MET A 20 -6.24 -13.67 2.13
N VAL A 21 -6.45 -12.42 1.73
CA VAL A 21 -5.88 -11.25 2.40
C VAL A 21 -6.59 -10.99 3.73
N ARG A 22 -5.81 -10.87 4.81
CA ARG A 22 -6.27 -10.60 6.17
C ARG A 22 -5.95 -9.19 6.64
N ALA A 23 -4.87 -8.63 6.12
CA ALA A 23 -4.51 -7.24 6.35
C ALA A 23 -3.67 -6.72 5.18
N VAL A 24 -3.76 -5.41 4.99
CA VAL A 24 -2.85 -4.65 4.12
C VAL A 24 -2.15 -3.60 4.98
N VAL A 25 -0.82 -3.58 4.94
CA VAL A 25 0.01 -2.67 5.74
C VAL A 25 0.77 -1.77 4.79
N PHE A 26 0.60 -0.46 4.99
CA PHE A 26 1.36 0.55 4.27
C PHE A 26 2.66 0.85 5.03
N ASN A 27 3.79 0.77 4.34
CA ASN A 27 5.11 0.85 4.97
C ASN A 27 6.04 1.79 4.17
N GLY A 28 7.32 1.81 4.53
CA GLY A 28 8.38 2.40 3.73
C GLY A 28 8.50 3.91 3.80
N SER A 29 9.07 4.50 2.75
CA SER A 29 9.45 5.92 2.72
C SER A 29 8.25 6.87 2.86
N ARG A 30 7.07 6.49 2.34
CA ARG A 30 5.85 7.32 2.35
C ARG A 30 5.19 7.46 3.73
N VAL A 31 5.47 6.56 4.67
CA VAL A 31 4.96 6.66 6.05
C VAL A 31 6.01 7.19 7.02
N ASN A 32 7.25 7.39 6.57
CA ASN A 32 8.32 7.92 7.40
C ASN A 32 8.22 9.46 7.49
N PRO A 33 7.99 10.04 8.69
CA PRO A 33 7.87 11.50 8.85
C PRO A 33 9.19 12.25 8.64
N ASN A 34 10.32 11.54 8.62
CA ASN A 34 11.66 12.12 8.49
C ASN A 34 12.18 12.14 7.05
N VAL A 35 11.39 11.67 6.08
CA VAL A 35 11.78 11.61 4.66
C VAL A 35 10.98 12.63 3.86
N SER A 36 11.67 13.41 3.04
CA SER A 36 11.02 14.27 2.04
C SER A 36 10.41 13.39 0.95
N LYS A 37 9.09 13.44 0.79
CA LYS A 37 8.38 12.69 -0.24
C LYS A 37 8.57 13.36 -1.60
N ASP A 38 8.92 12.59 -2.61
CA ASP A 38 8.99 13.05 -3.99
C ASP A 38 8.22 12.13 -4.95
N ARG A 39 8.29 12.45 -6.25
CA ARG A 39 7.62 11.70 -7.32
C ARG A 39 8.27 10.36 -7.66
N PHE A 40 9.46 10.09 -7.13
CA PHE A 40 10.23 8.86 -7.30
C PHE A 40 10.10 7.91 -6.12
N CYS A 41 9.58 8.39 -4.97
CA CYS A 41 9.19 7.52 -3.86
C CYS A 41 8.08 6.53 -4.30
N ASP A 42 8.37 5.25 -4.16
CA ASP A 42 7.50 4.12 -4.42
C ASP A 42 6.48 3.88 -3.30
N TYR A 43 5.71 2.79 -3.42
CA TYR A 43 4.71 2.36 -2.45
C TYR A 43 5.10 0.98 -1.92
N ASP A 44 5.58 0.94 -0.68
CA ASP A 44 5.85 -0.31 0.02
C ASP A 44 4.58 -0.81 0.70
N VAL A 45 4.10 -1.99 0.30
CA VAL A 45 2.83 -2.57 0.77
C VAL A 45 3.04 -4.03 1.13
N ILE A 46 2.56 -4.42 2.31
CA ILE A 46 2.58 -5.82 2.77
C ILE A 46 1.15 -6.34 2.82
N TYR A 47 0.88 -7.42 2.09
CA TYR A 47 -0.35 -8.20 2.24
C TYR A 47 -0.10 -9.36 3.19
N VAL A 48 -0.82 -9.40 4.29
CA VAL A 48 -0.85 -10.54 5.20
C VAL A 48 -1.92 -11.50 4.69
N VAL A 49 -1.54 -12.72 4.35
CA VAL A 49 -2.44 -13.75 3.78
C VAL A 49 -2.54 -14.98 4.70
N THR A 50 -3.59 -15.78 4.55
CA THR A 50 -3.78 -16.99 5.37
C THR A 50 -2.78 -18.10 5.07
N ASP A 51 -2.42 -18.28 3.80
CA ASP A 51 -1.60 -19.38 3.32
C ASP A 51 -0.45 -18.85 2.42
N PRO A 52 0.80 -19.32 2.60
CA PRO A 52 1.95 -18.93 1.78
C PRO A 52 1.97 -19.55 0.38
#